data_AF-A0A8C7A021-F1
#
_entry.id   AF-A0A8C7A021-F1
#
_cell.length_a   1.000
_cell.length_b   1.000
_cell.length_c   1.000
_cell.angle_alpha   90.00
_cell.angle_beta   90.00
_cell.angle_gamma   90.00
#
_symmetry.space_group_name_H-M   'P 1'
#
loop_
_entity.id
_entity.type
_entity.pdbx_description
1 polymer ?
#
loop_
_entity_poly.entity_id
_entity_poly.type
_entity_poly.pdbx_seq_one_letter_code
_entity_poly.pdbx_strand_id
1 'polypeptide(L)' 'IPAEEREKKLAFCSRHRFRYIPPSTPENFWEVGFPSTQTCVERGYIKEDLAPCQRPKRRQPYAVMFSPKGKEQKT' A
#
# COMPACT_ATOMS: atom_id res chain seq x y z
N ILE A 1 -45.73 9.26 11.00
CA ILE A 1 -44.89 9.70 9.85
C ILE A 1 -44.67 8.47 8.98
N PRO A 2 -45.13 8.47 7.72
CA PRO A 2 -44.88 7.40 6.76
C PRO A 2 -43.38 7.07 6.72
N ALA A 3 -43.02 5.79 6.56
CA ALA A 3 -41.62 5.33 6.63
C ALA A 3 -40.69 6.10 5.67
N GLU A 4 -41.20 6.39 4.48
CA GLU A 4 -40.48 7.09 3.41
C GLU A 4 -40.14 8.55 3.73
N GLU A 5 -41.03 9.27 4.42
CA GLU A 5 -40.78 10.64 4.88
C GLU A 5 -39.79 10.67 6.04
N ARG A 6 -39.74 9.58 6.83
CA ARG A 6 -38.80 9.44 7.94
C ARG A 6 -37.37 9.25 7.45
N GLU A 7 -37.17 8.45 6.41
CA GLU A 7 -35.85 8.26 5.77
C GLU A 7 -35.34 9.54 5.15
N LYS A 8 -36.18 10.26 4.41
CA LYS A 8 -35.82 11.57 3.84
C LYS A 8 -35.37 12.51 4.96
N LYS A 9 -36.17 12.68 6.02
CA LYS A 9 -35.79 13.55 7.16
C LYS A 9 -34.49 13.13 7.85
N LEU A 10 -34.23 11.82 7.98
CA LEU A 10 -32.97 11.30 8.54
C LEU A 10 -31.75 11.61 7.67
N ALA A 11 -31.89 11.52 6.34
CA ALA A 11 -30.83 11.86 5.40
C ALA A 11 -30.50 13.37 5.42
N PHE A 12 -31.51 14.22 5.62
CA PHE A 12 -31.35 15.68 5.70
C PHE A 12 -31.07 16.21 7.12
N CYS A 13 -30.84 15.36 8.13
CA CYS A 13 -30.69 15.77 9.53
C CYS A 13 -29.56 16.78 9.80
N SER A 14 -28.57 16.90 8.93
CA SER A 14 -27.46 17.87 9.07
C SER A 14 -26.96 18.32 7.70
N ARG A 15 -26.64 19.62 7.57
CA ARG A 15 -26.00 20.19 6.35
C ARG A 15 -24.73 19.43 5.95
N HIS A 16 -23.98 18.91 6.93
CA HIS A 16 -22.77 18.13 6.68
C HIS A 16 -23.10 16.75 6.13
N ARG A 17 -24.01 16.00 6.75
CA ARG A 17 -24.43 14.67 6.24
C ARG A 17 -25.12 14.74 4.88
N PHE A 18 -25.81 15.84 4.59
CA PHE A 18 -26.41 16.08 3.28
C PHE A 18 -25.37 16.29 2.18
N ARG A 19 -24.26 16.99 2.47
CA ARG A 19 -23.20 17.30 1.49
C ARG A 19 -22.10 16.24 1.43
N TYR A 20 -21.81 15.63 2.56
CA TYR A 20 -20.80 14.59 2.71
C TYR A 20 -21.50 13.31 3.13
N ILE A 21 -21.75 12.48 2.12
CA ILE A 21 -22.14 11.09 2.31
C ILE A 21 -20.83 10.33 2.49
N PRO A 22 -20.54 9.77 3.67
CA PRO A 22 -19.36 8.93 3.84
C PRO A 22 -19.46 7.78 2.82
N PRO A 23 -18.36 7.44 2.12
CA PRO A 23 -18.36 6.22 1.32
C PRO A 23 -18.72 5.05 2.23
N SER A 24 -19.47 4.10 1.68
CA SER A 24 -19.72 2.85 2.39
C SER A 24 -18.39 2.22 2.79
N THR A 25 -18.39 1.49 3.91
CA THR A 25 -17.23 0.68 4.31
C THR A 25 -16.83 -0.20 3.11
N PRO A 26 -15.57 -0.14 2.66
CA PRO A 26 -15.10 -0.96 1.56
C PRO A 26 -15.34 -2.44 1.82
N GLU A 27 -15.51 -3.20 0.74
CA GLU A 27 -15.65 -4.65 0.83
C GLU A 27 -14.44 -5.23 1.56
N ASN A 28 -14.70 -6.12 2.53
CA ASN A 28 -13.68 -6.81 3.34
C ASN A 28 -12.95 -5.95 4.40
N PHE A 29 -13.32 -4.68 4.61
CA PHE A 29 -12.64 -3.81 5.58
C PHE A 29 -12.68 -4.35 7.03
N TRP A 30 -13.77 -5.03 7.40
CA TRP A 30 -13.98 -5.61 8.74
C TRP A 30 -13.66 -7.10 8.83
N GLU A 31 -12.99 -7.67 7.83
CA GLU A 31 -12.55 -9.06 7.93
C GLU A 31 -11.48 -9.22 9.01
N VAL A 32 -11.73 -10.12 9.95
CA VAL A 32 -10.84 -10.38 11.08
C VAL A 32 -9.81 -11.42 10.65
N GLY A 33 -8.78 -10.99 9.91
CA GLY A 33 -7.70 -11.87 9.47
C GLY A 33 -6.93 -11.32 8.27
N PHE A 34 -5.76 -11.88 8.01
CA PHE A 34 -5.05 -11.57 6.77
C PHE A 34 -5.60 -12.43 5.64
N PRO A 35 -5.99 -11.83 4.50
CA PRO A 35 -6.42 -12.60 3.34
C PRO A 35 -5.28 -13.49 2.84
N SER A 36 -5.65 -14.66 2.29
CA SER A 36 -4.67 -15.55 1.66
C SER A 36 -4.00 -14.83 0.46
N THR A 37 -2.82 -15.29 0.05
CA THR A 37 -2.16 -14.76 -1.15
C THR A 37 -3.04 -14.83 -2.39
N GLN A 38 -3.79 -15.92 -2.57
CA GLN A 38 -4.77 -16.06 -3.65
C GLN A 38 -5.86 -14.98 -3.56
N THR A 39 -6.45 -14.80 -2.38
CA THR A 39 -7.48 -13.79 -2.14
C THR A 39 -6.95 -12.36 -2.35
N CYS A 40 -5.69 -12.10 -2.01
CA CYS A 40 -5.02 -10.83 -2.28
C CYS A 40 -4.87 -10.55 -3.79
N VAL A 41 -4.61 -11.58 -4.60
CA VAL A 41 -4.54 -11.45 -6.06
C VAL A 41 -5.93 -11.21 -6.64
N GLU A 42 -6.93 -12.00 -6.24
CA GLU A 42 -8.33 -11.86 -6.68
C GLU A 42 -8.91 -10.47 -6.36
N ARG A 43 -8.57 -9.92 -5.18
CA ARG A 43 -8.96 -8.56 -4.75
C ARG A 43 -8.10 -7.45 -5.35
N GLY A 44 -7.04 -7.80 -6.09
CA GLY A 44 -6.15 -6.84 -6.75
C GLY A 44 -5.17 -6.12 -5.81
N TYR A 45 -4.99 -6.60 -4.58
CA TYR A 45 -3.95 -6.11 -3.65
C TYR A 45 -2.54 -6.47 -4.15
N ILE A 46 -2.41 -7.61 -4.82
CA ILE A 46 -1.17 -8.07 -5.44
C ILE A 46 -1.38 -8.04 -6.96
N LYS A 47 -0.54 -7.25 -7.66
CA LYS A 47 -0.44 -7.32 -9.11
C LYS A 47 0.65 -8.31 -9.47
N GLU A 48 0.27 -9.40 -10.14
CA GLU A 48 1.23 -10.32 -10.73
C GLU A 48 1.86 -9.67 -11.96
N ASP A 49 2.85 -8.81 -11.73
CA ASP A 49 3.62 -8.21 -12.81
C ASP A 49 4.55 -9.29 -13.38
N LEU A 50 4.15 -9.85 -14.53
CA LEU A 50 4.92 -10.87 -15.26
C LEU A 50 6.23 -10.30 -15.82
N ALA A 51 6.36 -8.96 -15.86
CA ALA A 51 7.59 -8.31 -16.24
C ALA A 51 8.64 -8.54 -15.13
N PRO A 52 9.80 -9.14 -15.46
CA PRO A 52 10.91 -9.19 -14.52
C PRO A 52 11.23 -7.76 -14.09
N CYS A 53 11.20 -7.51 -12.77
CA CYS A 53 11.66 -6.24 -12.23
C CYS A 53 13.03 -5.95 -12.84
N GLN A 54 13.14 -4.85 -13.59
CA GLN A 54 14.40 -4.39 -14.16
C GLN A 54 15.26 -3.83 -13.01
N ARG A 55 15.59 -4.65 -12.01
CA ARG A 55 16.61 -4.27 -11.04
C ARG A 55 17.89 -4.11 -11.81
N PRO A 56 18.48 -2.91 -11.86
CA PRO A 56 19.75 -2.73 -12.54
C PRO A 56 20.77 -3.64 -11.86
N LYS A 57 21.26 -4.64 -12.58
CA LYS A 57 22.44 -5.40 -12.14
C LYS A 57 23.57 -4.41 -12.01
N ARG A 58 24.21 -4.38 -10.84
CA ARG A 58 25.43 -3.61 -10.62
C ARG A 58 26.45 -4.03 -11.70
N ARG A 59 26.80 -3.09 -12.58
CA ARG A 59 27.62 -3.36 -13.78
C ARG A 59 29.05 -3.78 -13.46
N GLN A 60 29.55 -3.43 -12.26
CA GLN A 60 30.93 -3.65 -11.85
C GLN A 60 30.99 -4.26 -10.44
N PRO A 61 31.80 -5.31 -10.21
CA PRO A 61 32.08 -5.80 -8.88
C PRO A 61 32.73 -4.70 -8.02
N TYR A 62 32.65 -4.84 -6.69
CA TYR A 62 33.26 -3.88 -5.77
C TYR A 62 34.77 -4.05 -5.77
N ALA A 63 35.46 -3.17 -6.50
CA ALA A 63 36.91 -3.07 -6.45
C ALA A 63 37.33 -2.33 -5.18
N VAL A 64 37.43 -3.05 -4.05
CA VAL A 64 38.12 -2.52 -2.87
C VAL A 64 39.61 -2.65 -3.09
N MET A 65 40.22 -1.60 -3.62
CA MET A 65 41.67 -1.47 -3.62
C MET A 65 42.08 -0.95 -2.24
N PHE A 66 42.43 -1.86 -1.33
CA PHE A 66 43.09 -1.46 -0.10
C PHE A 66 44.51 -0.98 -0.46
N SER A 67 44.79 0.31 -0.23
CA SER A 67 46.16 0.82 -0.34
C SER A 67 47.03 0.08 0.67
N PRO A 68 48.19 -0.49 0.28
CA PRO A 68 49.15 -0.99 1.24
C PRO A 68 49.54 0.18 2.16
N LYS A 69 49.46 -0.04 3.48
CA LYS A 69 50.01 0.90 4.46
C LYS A 69 51.50 1.03 4.16
N GLY A 70 51.96 2.25 3.86
CA GLY A 70 53.38 2.53 3.64
C GLY A 70 54.19 2.02 4.82
N LYS A 71 55.23 1.22 4.55
CA LYS A 71 56.20 0.87 5.58
C LYS A 71 56.97 2.14 5.91
N GLU A 72 56.65 2.75 7.05
CA GLU A 72 57.51 3.77 7.63
C GLU A 72 58.89 3.16 7.87
N GLN A 73 59.87 3.65 7.12
CA GLN A 73 61.27 3.39 7.40
C GLN A 73 61.59 4.17 8.68
N LYS A 74 61.73 3.45 9.79
CA LYS A 74 62.31 4.03 11.00
C LYS A 74 63.82 4.09 10.82
N THR A 75 64.31 5.33 10.79
CA THR A 75 65.72 5.72 10.94
C THR A 75 66.30 5.18 12.24
#